data_AF-D1PNU5-F1
#
_entry.id   AF-D1PNU5-F1
#
_cell.length_a   1.000
_cell.length_b   1.000
_cell.length_c   1.000
_cell.angle_alpha   90.00
_cell.angle_beta   90.00
_cell.angle_gamma   90.00
#
_symmetry.space_group_name_H-M   'P 1'
#
loop_
_entity.id
_entity.type
_entity.pdbx_description
1 polymer ?
#
loop_
_entity_poly.entity_id
_entity_poly.type
_entity_poly.pdbx_seq_one_letter_code
_entity_poly.pdbx_strand_id
1 'polypeptide(L)'
;MYESYTRQALPEKHYRELLGTALCVFNSNNAFVIENILRVSDSYIWYELVDKESGKLKSALRENICKDGNYEIASTFEELVEMRNRIIHSFQITDVDNKQKLATKTKVNQGNKQFVIDENYLMEFIRKNDKLSELLHDFRGY
;
A
#
# COMPACT_ATOMS: atom_id res chain seq x y z
N MET A 1 26.67 2.22 6.23
CA MET A 1 27.00 3.12 5.09
C MET A 1 26.17 4.38 5.27
N TYR A 2 26.81 5.54 5.44
CA TYR A 2 26.10 6.82 5.53
C TYR A 2 26.03 7.43 4.15
N GLU A 3 24.84 7.85 3.74
CA GLU A 3 24.68 8.64 2.54
C GLU A 3 25.05 10.10 2.85
N SER A 4 25.57 10.86 1.89
CA SER A 4 26.04 12.24 2.13
C SER A 4 24.93 13.17 2.64
N TYR A 5 23.67 12.81 2.40
CA TYR A 5 22.48 13.58 2.79
C TYR A 5 21.89 13.17 4.15
N THR A 6 22.42 12.16 4.84
CA THR A 6 21.96 11.82 6.20
C THR A 6 23.03 11.14 7.05
N ARG A 7 23.00 11.44 8.35
CA ARG A 7 23.83 10.77 9.36
C ARG A 7 23.14 9.56 9.99
N GLN A 8 21.89 9.29 9.65
CA GLN A 8 21.22 8.07 10.09
C GLN A 8 21.79 6.88 9.31
N ALA A 9 21.95 5.74 9.97
CA ALA A 9 22.23 4.50 9.26
C ALA A 9 21.06 4.22 8.31
N LEU A 10 21.31 3.71 7.11
CA LEU A 10 20.26 3.42 6.14
C LEU A 10 20.36 1.97 5.66
N PRO A 11 19.23 1.37 5.22
CA PRO A 11 19.25 0.14 4.47
C PRO A 11 20.09 0.25 3.18
N GLU A 12 20.48 -0.90 2.67
CA GLU A 12 21.20 -0.98 1.39
C GLU A 12 20.40 -0.32 0.26
N LYS A 13 21.12 0.16 -0.77
CA LYS A 13 20.52 0.93 -1.87
C LYS A 13 19.36 0.20 -2.53
N HIS A 14 19.53 -1.10 -2.82
CA HIS A 14 18.50 -1.92 -3.46
C HIS A 14 17.22 -2.03 -2.61
N TYR A 15 17.36 -2.27 -1.30
CA TYR A 15 16.22 -2.34 -0.40
C TYR A 15 15.45 -1.00 -0.36
N ARG A 16 16.17 0.13 -0.33
CA ARG A 16 15.54 1.47 -0.38
C ARG A 16 14.85 1.75 -1.71
N GLU A 17 15.43 1.27 -2.82
CA GLU A 17 14.81 1.36 -4.15
C GLU A 17 13.49 0.58 -4.18
N LEU A 18 13.48 -0.67 -3.70
CA LEU A 18 12.25 -1.46 -3.57
C LEU A 18 11.20 -0.78 -2.69
N LEU A 19 11.63 -0.23 -1.55
CA LEU A 19 10.74 0.52 -0.66
C LEU A 19 10.13 1.74 -1.35
N GLY A 20 10.93 2.48 -2.12
CA GLY A 20 10.47 3.60 -2.93
C GLY A 20 9.46 3.16 -3.99
N THR A 21 9.78 2.11 -4.74
CA THR A 21 8.88 1.52 -5.75
C THR A 21 7.56 1.09 -5.13
N ALA A 22 7.58 0.40 -3.98
CA ALA A 22 6.38 0.00 -3.25
C ALA A 22 5.47 1.20 -2.96
N LEU A 23 6.02 2.32 -2.46
CA LEU A 23 5.23 3.52 -2.20
C LEU A 23 4.69 4.17 -3.47
N CYS A 24 5.49 4.22 -4.55
CA CYS A 24 5.06 4.77 -5.83
C CYS A 24 3.90 3.99 -6.46
N VAL A 25 3.97 2.66 -6.49
CA VAL A 25 2.90 1.82 -7.07
C VAL A 25 1.61 1.92 -6.26
N PHE A 26 1.70 1.95 -4.93
CA PHE A 26 0.53 2.12 -4.08
C PHE A 26 -0.14 3.49 -4.29
N ASN A 27 0.64 4.57 -4.38
CA ASN A 27 0.08 5.89 -4.61
C ASN A 27 -0.65 5.97 -5.96
N SER A 28 -0.08 5.35 -7.00
CA SER A 28 -0.69 5.27 -8.33
C SER A 28 -2.02 4.51 -8.28
N ASN A 29 -2.06 3.36 -7.60
CA ASN A 29 -3.30 2.60 -7.43
C ASN A 29 -4.34 3.31 -6.56
N ASN A 30 -3.91 4.01 -5.51
CA ASN A 30 -4.84 4.79 -4.68
C ASN A 30 -5.53 5.88 -5.52
N ALA A 31 -4.79 6.57 -6.39
CA ALA A 31 -5.38 7.51 -7.35
C ALA A 31 -6.31 6.80 -8.34
N PHE A 32 -5.90 5.64 -8.87
CA PHE A 32 -6.68 4.88 -9.84
C PHE A 32 -8.02 4.36 -9.26
N VAL A 33 -8.03 3.99 -7.98
CA VAL A 33 -9.26 3.67 -7.23
C VAL A 33 -10.19 4.88 -7.17
N ILE A 34 -9.66 6.06 -6.82
CA ILE A 34 -10.45 7.31 -6.77
C ILE A 34 -11.07 7.61 -8.13
N GLU A 35 -10.28 7.55 -9.20
CA GLU A 35 -10.78 7.77 -10.55
C GLU A 35 -11.89 6.79 -10.93
N ASN A 36 -11.77 5.51 -10.55
CA ASN A 36 -12.80 4.52 -10.82
C ASN A 36 -14.10 4.78 -10.05
N ILE A 37 -14.02 5.26 -8.80
CA ILE A 37 -15.19 5.69 -8.03
C ILE A 37 -15.87 6.87 -8.72
N LEU A 38 -15.11 7.90 -9.11
CA LEU A 38 -15.63 9.09 -9.79
C LEU A 38 -16.28 8.78 -11.14
N ARG A 39 -15.79 7.75 -11.85
CA ARG A 39 -16.37 7.32 -13.13
C ARG A 39 -17.81 6.80 -12.99
N VAL A 40 -18.12 6.17 -11.87
CA VAL A 40 -19.39 5.46 -11.67
C VAL A 40 -20.31 6.15 -10.66
N SER A 41 -19.90 7.30 -10.12
CA SER A 41 -20.63 8.00 -9.07
C SER A 41 -20.40 9.51 -9.11
N ASP A 42 -21.48 10.26 -9.34
CA ASP A 42 -21.50 11.73 -9.27
C ASP A 42 -21.60 12.26 -7.83
N SER A 43 -21.72 11.36 -6.83
CA SER A 43 -21.89 11.70 -5.41
C SER A 43 -20.60 12.15 -4.72
N TYR A 44 -19.46 12.11 -5.41
CA TYR A 44 -18.17 12.48 -4.85
C TYR A 44 -17.43 13.44 -5.78
N ILE A 45 -16.59 14.29 -5.18
CA ILE A 45 -15.65 15.13 -5.92
C ILE A 45 -14.21 14.69 -5.63
N TRP A 46 -13.33 14.88 -6.61
CA TRP A 46 -11.94 14.43 -6.54
C TRP A 46 -11.20 14.98 -5.31
N TYR A 47 -11.37 16.27 -4.99
CA TYR A 47 -10.71 16.92 -3.85
C TYR A 47 -11.02 16.22 -2.53
N GLU A 48 -12.30 15.89 -2.28
CA GLU A 48 -12.72 15.22 -1.05
C GLU A 48 -12.22 13.78 -0.94
N LEU A 49 -12.06 13.09 -2.07
CA LEU A 49 -11.54 11.72 -2.08
C LEU A 49 -10.02 11.68 -1.88
N VAL A 50 -9.28 12.63 -2.46
CA VAL A 50 -7.82 12.71 -2.34
C VAL A 50 -7.39 13.13 -0.93
N ASP A 51 -8.16 13.97 -0.24
CA ASP A 51 -7.88 14.37 1.14
C ASP A 51 -8.08 13.22 2.16
N LYS A 52 -8.77 12.14 1.77
CA LYS A 52 -8.99 10.99 2.64
C LYS A 52 -7.74 10.12 2.72
N GLU A 53 -7.44 9.66 3.94
CA GLU A 53 -6.57 8.50 4.11
C GLU A 53 -7.11 7.32 3.29
N SER A 54 -6.24 6.54 2.64
CA SER A 54 -6.61 5.42 1.77
C SER A 54 -7.61 4.45 2.41
N GLY A 55 -7.49 4.19 3.72
CA GLY A 55 -8.42 3.32 4.44
C GLY A 55 -9.87 3.85 4.53
N LYS A 56 -10.08 5.16 4.39
CA LYS A 56 -11.40 5.82 4.38
C LYS A 56 -12.08 5.76 3.00
N LEU A 57 -11.38 5.31 1.96
CA LEU A 57 -11.97 5.07 0.63
C LEU A 57 -12.78 3.77 0.56
N LYS A 58 -12.62 2.87 1.54
CA LYS A 58 -13.28 1.55 1.58
C LYS A 58 -14.81 1.64 1.48
N SER A 59 -15.43 2.62 2.13
CA SER A 59 -16.88 2.80 2.08
C SER A 59 -17.35 3.18 0.68
N ALA A 60 -16.70 4.16 0.05
CA ALA A 60 -17.01 4.60 -1.31
C ALA A 60 -16.79 3.47 -2.32
N LEU A 61 -15.73 2.67 -2.16
CA LEU A 61 -15.46 1.52 -3.01
C LEU A 61 -16.57 0.46 -2.89
N ARG A 62 -16.98 0.10 -1.66
CA ARG A 62 -18.08 -0.86 -1.42
C ARG A 62 -19.42 -0.36 -1.94
N GLU A 63 -19.69 0.93 -1.82
CA GLU A 63 -20.96 1.53 -2.25
C GLU A 63 -21.07 1.64 -3.78
N ASN A 64 -19.97 1.81 -4.49
CA ASN A 64 -20.03 2.17 -5.92
C ASN A 64 -19.44 1.10 -6.86
N ILE A 65 -18.42 0.34 -6.43
CA ILE A 65 -17.75 -0.66 -7.27
C ILE A 65 -18.22 -2.08 -6.96
N CYS A 66 -18.46 -2.40 -5.68
CA CYS A 66 -18.87 -3.76 -5.29
C CYS A 66 -20.32 -4.12 -5.62
N LYS A 67 -21.18 -3.16 -5.97
CA LYS A 67 -22.59 -3.43 -6.33
C LYS A 67 -22.72 -4.41 -7.49
N ASP A 68 -21.72 -4.43 -8.38
CA ASP A 68 -21.70 -5.26 -9.58
C ASP A 68 -20.90 -6.56 -9.40
N GLY A 69 -20.65 -7.00 -8.16
CA GLY A 69 -19.94 -8.24 -7.87
C GLY A 69 -18.41 -8.13 -7.81
N ASN A 70 -17.85 -6.92 -7.96
CA ASN A 70 -16.40 -6.66 -7.95
C ASN A 70 -15.78 -6.64 -6.53
N TYR A 71 -16.17 -7.58 -5.67
CA TYR A 71 -15.72 -7.63 -4.27
C TYR A 71 -14.21 -7.82 -4.13
N GLU A 72 -13.56 -8.47 -5.12
CA GLU A 72 -12.12 -8.71 -5.14
C GLU A 72 -11.31 -7.39 -5.18
N ILE A 73 -11.82 -6.35 -5.86
CA ILE A 73 -11.19 -5.02 -5.87
C ILE A 73 -11.13 -4.46 -4.45
N ALA A 74 -12.25 -4.56 -3.73
CA ALA A 74 -12.35 -4.03 -2.36
C ALA A 74 -11.46 -4.78 -1.38
N SER A 75 -11.47 -6.11 -1.43
CA SER A 75 -10.64 -6.94 -0.53
C SER A 75 -9.16 -6.72 -0.81
N THR A 76 -8.75 -6.69 -2.08
CA THR A 76 -7.35 -6.46 -2.48
C THR A 76 -6.88 -5.07 -2.05
N PHE A 77 -7.69 -4.04 -2.27
CA PHE A 77 -7.35 -2.69 -1.82
C PHE A 77 -7.28 -2.60 -0.28
N GLU A 78 -8.18 -3.27 0.44
CA GLU A 78 -8.16 -3.33 1.89
C GLU A 78 -6.88 -3.97 2.43
N GLU A 79 -6.48 -5.12 1.89
CA GLU A 79 -5.21 -5.78 2.23
C GLU A 79 -4.01 -4.86 1.96
N LEU A 80 -3.97 -4.21 0.79
CA LEU A 80 -2.90 -3.28 0.43
C LEU A 80 -2.81 -2.10 1.40
N VAL A 81 -3.95 -1.51 1.81
CA VAL A 81 -3.96 -0.46 2.83
C VAL A 81 -3.36 -0.97 4.14
N GLU A 82 -3.68 -2.20 4.55
CA GLU A 82 -3.12 -2.79 5.77
C GLU A 82 -1.61 -2.99 5.67
N MET A 83 -1.13 -3.56 4.56
CA MET A 83 0.30 -3.77 4.30
C MET A 83 1.06 -2.43 4.26
N ARG A 84 0.55 -1.45 3.53
CA ARG A 84 1.11 -0.09 3.47
C ARG A 84 1.20 0.54 4.85
N ASN A 85 0.18 0.36 5.68
CA ASN A 85 0.20 0.86 7.07
C ASN A 85 1.24 0.14 7.95
N ARG A 86 1.64 -1.09 7.63
CA ARG A 86 2.77 -1.76 8.31
C ARG A 86 4.11 -1.20 7.86
N ILE A 87 4.26 -0.90 6.57
CA ILE A 87 5.44 -0.25 5.98
C ILE A 87 5.63 1.16 6.58
N ILE A 88 4.58 1.99 6.59
CA ILE A 88 4.67 3.38 7.07
C ILE A 88 4.85 3.46 8.59
N HIS A 89 4.25 2.55 9.36
CA HIS A 89 4.41 2.52 10.82
C HIS A 89 5.57 1.61 11.27
N SER A 90 6.47 1.28 10.37
CA SER A 90 7.67 0.50 10.69
C SER A 90 8.69 1.35 11.43
N PHE A 91 9.68 0.68 11.99
CA PHE A 91 10.85 1.28 12.62
C PHE A 91 12.12 0.59 12.11
N GLN A 92 13.22 1.31 12.08
CA GLN A 92 14.47 0.77 11.58
C GLN A 92 15.19 -0.07 12.65
N ILE A 93 15.77 -1.19 12.22
CA ILE A 93 16.56 -2.09 13.06
C ILE A 93 17.91 -2.42 12.39
N THR A 94 18.86 -2.88 13.20
CA THR A 94 20.00 -3.67 12.71
C THR A 94 19.60 -5.14 12.84
N ASP A 95 19.42 -5.81 11.72
CA ASP A 95 18.98 -7.21 11.69
C ASP A 95 20.15 -8.18 11.94
N VAL A 96 19.87 -9.48 12.06
CA VAL A 96 20.84 -10.54 12.41
C VAL A 96 22.02 -10.65 11.43
N ASP A 97 21.86 -10.14 10.21
CA ASP A 97 22.89 -10.06 9.17
C ASP A 97 23.70 -8.75 9.23
N ASN A 98 23.56 -7.97 10.30
CA ASN A 98 24.14 -6.64 10.50
C ASN A 98 23.73 -5.59 9.45
N LYS A 99 22.66 -5.85 8.68
CA LYS A 99 22.10 -4.88 7.74
C LYS A 99 21.00 -4.05 8.40
N GLN A 100 20.87 -2.81 7.95
CA GLN A 100 19.73 -1.98 8.35
C GLN A 100 18.50 -2.39 7.55
N LYS A 101 17.38 -2.63 8.23
CA LYS A 101 16.09 -3.00 7.62
C LYS A 101 14.94 -2.37 8.40
N LEU A 102 13.74 -2.44 7.85
CA LEU A 102 12.52 -2.07 8.57
C LEU A 102 11.95 -3.29 9.29
N ALA A 103 11.50 -3.08 10.52
CA ALA A 103 10.69 -4.02 11.26
C ALA A 103 9.38 -3.36 11.68
N THR A 104 8.37 -4.19 11.91
CA THR A 104 7.05 -3.75 12.34
C THR A 104 6.43 -4.82 13.22
N LYS A 105 5.15 -4.66 13.51
CA LYS A 105 4.37 -5.64 14.26
C LYS A 105 2.96 -5.76 13.76
N THR A 106 2.36 -6.94 13.98
CA THR A 106 0.91 -7.10 13.85
C THR A 106 0.18 -6.19 14.85
N LYS A 107 -1.09 -5.90 14.58
CA LYS A 107 -1.91 -5.09 15.49
C LYS A 107 -2.04 -5.81 16.85
N VAL A 108 -2.36 -5.05 17.90
CA VAL A 108 -2.48 -5.60 19.27
C VAL A 108 -3.52 -6.72 19.33
N ASN A 109 -4.67 -6.51 18.69
CA ASN A 109 -5.73 -7.51 18.55
C ASN A 109 -5.38 -8.69 17.62
N GLN A 110 -4.21 -8.68 16.98
CA GLN A 110 -3.68 -9.75 16.12
C GLN A 110 -2.41 -10.39 16.73
N GLY A 111 -2.26 -10.30 18.05
CA GLY A 111 -1.19 -10.97 18.80
C GLY A 111 0.13 -10.20 18.89
N ASN A 112 0.22 -8.98 18.35
CA ASN A 112 1.37 -8.07 18.54
C ASN A 112 2.75 -8.67 18.17
N LYS A 113 2.79 -9.56 17.18
CA LYS A 113 4.01 -10.26 16.76
C LYS A 113 4.88 -9.34 15.91
N GLN A 114 6.16 -9.22 16.26
CA GLN A 114 7.13 -8.45 15.48
C GLN A 114 7.64 -9.27 14.30
N PHE A 115 7.90 -8.61 13.18
CA PHE A 115 8.50 -9.21 12.00
C PHE A 115 9.29 -8.17 11.20
N VAL A 116 10.26 -8.65 10.43
CA VAL A 116 11.05 -7.83 9.50
C VAL A 116 10.26 -7.65 8.21
N ILE A 117 10.22 -6.42 7.71
CA ILE A 117 9.74 -6.13 6.35
C ILE A 117 10.92 -6.45 5.44
N ASP A 118 11.00 -7.67 4.95
CA ASP A 118 12.05 -8.10 4.04
C ASP A 118 11.71 -7.73 2.58
N GLU A 119 12.62 -8.06 1.66
CA GLU A 119 12.42 -7.82 0.23
C GLU A 119 11.22 -8.61 -0.31
N ASN A 120 10.94 -9.81 0.23
CA ASN A 120 9.80 -10.62 -0.17
C ASN A 120 8.47 -9.93 0.17
N TYR A 121 8.36 -9.36 1.37
CA TYR A 121 7.19 -8.58 1.78
C TYR A 121 6.95 -7.38 0.85
N LEU A 122 8.03 -6.66 0.50
CA LEU A 122 7.94 -5.52 -0.43
C LEU A 122 7.54 -5.97 -1.84
N MET A 123 8.10 -7.08 -2.34
CA MET A 123 7.76 -7.63 -3.65
C MET A 123 6.34 -8.19 -3.70
N GLU A 124 5.86 -8.83 -2.63
CA GLU A 124 4.47 -9.26 -2.52
C GLU A 124 3.52 -8.06 -2.57
N PHE A 125 3.85 -7.00 -1.82
CA PHE A 125 3.09 -5.76 -1.84
C PHE A 125 3.03 -5.13 -3.25
N ILE A 126 4.15 -5.11 -3.97
CA ILE A 126 4.22 -4.60 -5.35
C ILE A 126 3.36 -5.46 -6.28
N ARG A 127 3.46 -6.79 -6.20
CA ARG A 127 2.66 -7.71 -7.04
C ARG A 127 1.16 -7.62 -6.75
N LYS A 128 0.77 -7.44 -5.49
CA LYS A 128 -0.64 -7.21 -5.12
C LYS A 128 -1.16 -5.89 -5.67
N ASN A 129 -0.31 -4.86 -5.72
CA ASN A 129 -0.65 -3.60 -6.40
C ASN A 129 -0.84 -3.82 -7.90
N ASP A 130 0.04 -4.57 -8.56
CA ASP A 130 -0.12 -4.92 -9.97
C ASP A 130 -1.45 -5.63 -10.22
N LYS A 131 -1.79 -6.62 -9.38
CA LYS A 131 -3.08 -7.31 -9.45
C LYS A 131 -4.28 -6.37 -9.26
N LEU A 132 -4.22 -5.44 -8.31
CA LEU A 132 -5.28 -4.43 -8.14
C LEU A 132 -5.43 -3.56 -9.40
N SER A 133 -4.31 -3.20 -10.04
CA SER A 133 -4.33 -2.42 -11.27
C SER A 133 -5.04 -3.17 -12.39
N GLU A 134 -4.73 -4.46 -12.60
CA GLU A 134 -5.43 -5.33 -13.55
C GLU A 134 -6.94 -5.34 -13.29
N LEU A 135 -7.36 -5.61 -12.05
CA LEU A 135 -8.78 -5.68 -11.70
C LEU A 135 -9.52 -4.35 -11.95
N LEU A 136 -8.85 -3.21 -11.72
CA LEU A 136 -9.40 -1.89 -11.98
C LEU A 136 -9.45 -1.57 -13.48
N HIS A 137 -8.52 -2.09 -14.28
CA HIS A 137 -8.57 -2.00 -15.74
C HIS A 137 -9.71 -2.84 -16.32
N ASP A 138 -9.86 -4.08 -15.87
CA ASP A 138 -10.96 -4.97 -16.25
C ASP A 138 -12.32 -4.32 -15.93
N PHE A 139 -12.46 -3.71 -14.74
CA PHE A 139 -13.66 -2.98 -14.34
C PHE A 139 -13.97 -1.77 -15.24
N ARG A 140 -12.94 -1.12 -15.82
CA ARG A 140 -13.13 -0.06 -16.82
C ARG A 140 -13.50 -0.59 -18.20
N GLY A 141 -13.28 -1.87 -18.47
CA GLY A 141 -13.49 -2.50 -19.76
C GLY A 141 -12.28 -2.42 -20.69
N TYR A 142 -11.06 -2.45 -20.14
CA TYR A 142 -9.80 -2.58 -20.90
C TYR A 142 -9.23 -3.99 -20.79
#